data_AF-A0A2D7Q3V5-F1
#
_entry.id   AF-A0A2D7Q3V5-F1
#
_cell.length_a   1.000
_cell.length_b   1.000
_cell.length_c   1.000
_cell.angle_alpha   90.00
_cell.angle_beta   90.00
_cell.angle_gamma   90.00
#
_symmetry.space_group_name_H-M   'P 1'
#
loop_
_entity.id
_entity.type
_entity.pdbx_description
1 polymer ?
#
loop_
_entity_poly.entity_id
_entity_poly.type
_entity_poly.pdbx_seq_one_letter_code
_entity_poly.pdbx_strand_id
1 'polypeptide(L)'
;QEARDAGILGIDITSVTDKFMKENPGMLRTFIEVTHEANARYAAGKSDMNVIAKDAEMKLGDMKETIGGFKFLTPAETKTSMESGNLDGFLKGMGTPSGAVDTSFLPL
;
A
#
# COMPACT_ATOMS: atom_id res chain seq x y z
N GLN A 1 20.45 3.89 1.44
CA GLN A 1 20.59 4.14 2.88
C GLN A 1 20.29 5.61 3.20
N GLU A 2 20.92 6.58 2.54
CA GLU A 2 20.68 8.03 2.72
C GLU A 2 19.20 8.47 2.72
N ALA A 3 18.38 8.02 1.78
CA ALA A 3 16.95 8.39 1.75
C ALA A 3 16.15 7.81 2.94
N ARG A 4 16.43 6.57 3.36
CA ARG A 4 15.79 5.94 4.53
C ARG A 4 16.25 6.59 5.84
N ASP A 5 17.53 6.90 5.94
CA ASP A 5 18.12 7.56 7.12
C ASP A 5 17.68 9.04 7.23
N ALA A 6 17.37 9.67 6.08
CA ALA A 6 16.75 11.00 6.01
C ALA A 6 15.24 10.99 6.25
N GLY A 7 14.62 9.83 6.52
CA GLY A 7 13.17 9.72 6.72
C GLY A 7 12.34 9.89 5.44
N ILE A 8 12.97 9.91 4.26
CA ILE A 8 12.30 9.93 2.96
C ILE A 8 11.84 8.50 2.68
N LEU A 9 10.61 8.21 3.10
CA LEU A 9 9.88 7.01 2.72
C LEU A 9 9.23 7.27 1.36
N GLY A 10 9.75 6.62 0.31
CA GLY A 10 8.99 6.47 -0.92
C GLY A 10 7.69 5.75 -0.61
N ILE A 11 6.58 6.23 -1.16
CA ILE A 11 5.27 5.61 -1.00
C ILE A 11 4.77 5.14 -2.36
N ASP A 12 4.32 3.89 -2.39
CA ASP A 12 3.54 3.37 -3.50
C ASP A 12 2.06 3.45 -3.11
N ILE A 13 1.26 4.01 -4.01
CA ILE A 13 -0.20 4.13 -3.81
C ILE A 13 -0.94 3.53 -4.99
N THR A 14 -2.09 2.94 -4.69
CA THR A 14 -3.11 2.60 -5.68
C THR A 14 -4.23 3.61 -5.57
N SER A 15 -4.47 4.39 -6.62
CA SER A 15 -5.55 5.38 -6.69
C SER A 15 -6.55 5.03 -7.78
N VAL A 16 -7.82 5.37 -7.59
CA VAL A 16 -8.87 5.24 -8.60
C VAL A 16 -9.56 6.59 -8.81
N THR A 17 -10.26 6.74 -9.94
CA THR A 17 -11.09 7.93 -10.16
C THR A 17 -12.38 7.84 -9.32
N ASP A 18 -12.94 9.00 -8.96
CA ASP A 18 -14.25 9.09 -8.30
C ASP A 18 -15.34 8.35 -9.07
N LYS A 19 -15.30 8.42 -10.40
CA LYS A 19 -16.25 7.72 -11.28
C LYS A 19 -16.17 6.21 -11.06
N PHE A 20 -14.95 5.65 -11.11
CA PHE A 20 -14.75 4.21 -10.94
C PHE A 20 -15.18 3.75 -9.55
N MET A 21 -14.84 4.51 -8.51
CA MET A 21 -15.25 4.23 -7.13
C MET A 21 -16.78 4.16 -6.98
N LYS A 22 -17.51 5.12 -7.56
CA LYS A 22 -18.97 5.18 -7.51
C LYS A 22 -19.65 4.08 -8.32
N GLU A 23 -19.11 3.76 -9.49
CA GLU A 23 -19.69 2.75 -10.39
C GLU A 23 -19.36 1.32 -9.96
N ASN A 24 -18.25 1.10 -9.24
CA ASN A 24 -17.74 -0.24 -8.93
C ASN A 24 -17.39 -0.45 -7.43
N PRO A 25 -18.27 -0.08 -6.47
CA PRO A 25 -17.93 -0.12 -5.05
C PRO A 25 -17.63 -1.53 -4.54
N GLY A 26 -18.31 -2.55 -5.07
CA GLY A 26 -18.06 -3.95 -4.72
C GLY A 26 -16.69 -4.42 -5.17
N MET A 27 -16.30 -4.10 -6.40
CA MET A 27 -14.96 -4.44 -6.92
C MET A 27 -13.85 -3.75 -6.13
N LEU A 28 -14.05 -2.48 -5.79
CA LEU A 28 -13.08 -1.73 -4.97
C LEU A 28 -12.91 -2.35 -3.58
N ARG A 29 -14.02 -2.70 -2.90
CA ARG A 29 -13.98 -3.38 -1.61
C ARG A 29 -13.24 -4.71 -1.71
N THR A 30 -13.56 -5.55 -2.69
CA THR A 30 -12.87 -6.82 -2.89
C THR A 30 -11.36 -6.62 -3.15
N PHE A 31 -10.98 -5.65 -3.99
CA PHE A 31 -9.56 -5.37 -4.25
C PHE A 31 -8.81 -4.98 -2.97
N ILE A 32 -9.39 -4.10 -2.15
CA ILE A 32 -8.78 -3.65 -0.90
C ILE A 32 -8.68 -4.81 0.10
N GLU A 33 -9.73 -5.63 0.25
CA GLU A 33 -9.75 -6.80 1.12
C GLU A 33 -8.65 -7.81 0.74
N VAL A 34 -8.61 -8.27 -0.52
CA VAL A 34 -7.63 -9.28 -0.94
C VAL A 34 -6.19 -8.77 -0.87
N THR A 35 -5.98 -7.47 -1.07
CA THR A 35 -4.66 -6.84 -0.92
C THR A 35 -4.22 -6.83 0.54
N HIS A 36 -5.09 -6.45 1.47
CA HIS A 36 -4.78 -6.51 2.90
C HIS A 36 -4.58 -7.94 3.40
N GLU A 37 -5.34 -8.91 2.90
CA GLU A 37 -5.09 -10.32 3.20
C GLU A 37 -3.72 -10.78 2.69
N ALA A 38 -3.32 -10.40 1.48
CA ALA A 38 -2.01 -10.73 0.93
C ALA A 38 -0.87 -10.11 1.77
N ASN A 39 -1.03 -8.86 2.20
CA ASN A 39 -0.09 -8.18 3.10
C ASN A 39 0.00 -8.89 4.45
N ALA A 40 -1.12 -9.33 5.02
CA ALA A 40 -1.16 -10.09 6.26
C ALA A 40 -0.48 -11.47 6.10
N ARG A 41 -0.71 -12.16 4.97
CA ARG A 41 0.00 -13.42 4.65
C ARG A 41 1.51 -13.19 4.56
N TYR A 42 1.96 -12.11 3.93
CA TYR A 42 3.37 -11.76 3.84
C TYR A 42 3.97 -11.51 5.24
N ALA A 43 3.32 -10.66 6.05
CA ALA A 43 3.76 -10.36 7.40
C ALA A 43 3.82 -11.61 8.31
N ALA A 44 2.93 -12.58 8.09
CA ALA A 44 2.92 -13.87 8.78
C ALA A 44 3.97 -14.87 8.23
N GLY A 45 4.78 -14.50 7.25
CA GLY A 45 5.76 -15.38 6.60
C GLY A 45 5.15 -16.49 5.75
N LYS A 46 3.90 -16.31 5.29
CA LYS A 46 3.10 -17.32 4.55
C LYS A 46 3.00 -17.06 3.05
N SER A 47 3.70 -16.05 2.53
CA SER A 47 3.71 -15.75 1.10
C SER A 47 4.73 -16.62 0.36
N ASP A 48 4.39 -17.05 -0.86
CA ASP A 48 5.31 -17.80 -1.72
C ASP A 48 6.32 -16.84 -2.38
N MET A 49 7.51 -16.77 -1.80
CA MET A 49 8.58 -15.91 -2.31
C MET A 49 9.10 -16.32 -3.69
N ASN A 50 8.91 -17.57 -4.13
CA ASN A 50 9.33 -17.97 -5.47
C ASN A 50 8.40 -17.40 -6.53
N VAL A 51 7.09 -17.38 -6.27
CA VAL A 51 6.10 -16.75 -7.15
C VAL A 51 6.36 -15.26 -7.23
N ILE A 52 6.53 -14.59 -6.09
CA ILE A 52 6.79 -13.14 -6.06
C ILE A 52 8.09 -12.80 -6.79
N ALA A 53 9.17 -13.56 -6.57
CA ALA A 53 10.43 -13.34 -7.26
C ALA A 53 10.29 -13.53 -8.78
N LYS A 54 9.56 -14.56 -9.22
CA LYS A 54 9.29 -14.81 -10.63
C LYS A 54 8.50 -13.67 -11.27
N ASP A 55 7.43 -13.23 -10.63
CA ASP A 55 6.53 -12.19 -11.16
C ASP A 55 7.21 -10.80 -11.17
N ALA A 56 8.14 -10.56 -10.25
CA ALA A 56 8.99 -9.37 -10.23
C ALA A 56 10.19 -9.48 -11.20
N GLU A 57 10.37 -10.62 -11.88
CA GLU A 57 11.54 -10.93 -12.72
C GLU A 57 12.88 -10.80 -11.96
N MET A 58 12.86 -11.11 -10.66
CA MET A 58 14.01 -11.02 -9.75
C MET A 58 14.52 -12.40 -9.34
N LYS A 59 15.79 -12.47 -8.96
CA LYS A 59 16.30 -13.64 -8.22
C LYS A 59 15.69 -13.67 -6.83
N LEU A 60 15.47 -14.86 -6.29
CA LEU A 60 14.86 -15.05 -4.97
C LEU A 60 15.58 -14.29 -3.85
N GLY A 61 16.91 -14.23 -3.88
CA GLY A 61 17.72 -13.49 -2.91
C GLY A 61 17.44 -11.98 -2.97
N ASP A 62 17.62 -11.40 -4.15
CA ASP A 62 17.40 -9.98 -4.42
C ASP A 62 15.95 -9.56 -4.12
N MET A 63 14.98 -10.43 -4.41
CA MET A 63 13.58 -10.22 -4.08
C MET A 63 13.37 -10.12 -2.57
N LYS A 64 13.93 -11.05 -1.79
CA LYS A 64 13.82 -11.05 -0.32
C LYS A 64 14.42 -9.79 0.29
N GLU A 65 15.58 -9.37 -0.20
CA GLU A 65 16.24 -8.13 0.24
C GLU A 65 15.37 -6.91 -0.07
N THR A 66 14.87 -6.83 -1.31
CA THR A 66 14.04 -5.71 -1.78
C THR A 66 12.75 -5.60 -0.98
N ILE A 67 11.95 -6.68 -0.93
CA ILE A 67 10.64 -6.67 -0.23
C ILE A 67 10.78 -6.51 1.28
N GLY A 68 11.86 -7.02 1.88
CA GLY A 68 12.15 -6.81 3.30
C GLY A 68 12.40 -5.35 3.65
N GLY A 69 12.67 -4.51 2.65
CA GLY A 69 12.75 -3.07 2.79
C GLY A 69 11.42 -2.32 2.77
N PHE A 70 10.31 -2.99 2.43
CA PHE A 70 8.98 -2.39 2.40
C PHE A 70 8.26 -2.60 3.73
N LYS A 71 7.43 -1.62 4.08
CA LYS A 71 6.41 -1.78 5.12
C LYS A 71 5.03 -1.84 4.47
N PHE A 72 4.44 -3.02 4.45
CA PHE A 72 3.03 -3.18 4.05
C PHE A 72 2.13 -2.86 5.25
N LEU A 73 1.28 -1.85 5.10
CA LEU A 73 0.45 -1.34 6.19
C LEU A 73 -0.73 -2.28 6.47
N THR A 74 -1.05 -2.45 7.75
CA THR A 74 -2.35 -2.99 8.20
C THR A 74 -3.49 -2.03 7.87
N PRO A 75 -4.76 -2.46 7.86
CA PRO A 75 -5.89 -1.55 7.62
C PRO A 75 -5.89 -0.32 8.54
N ALA A 76 -5.61 -0.51 9.83
CA ALA A 76 -5.54 0.58 10.81
C ALA A 76 -4.36 1.55 10.55
N GLU A 77 -3.19 1.02 10.18
CA GLU A 77 -2.05 1.86 9.80
C GLU A 77 -2.30 2.59 8.48
N THR A 78 -2.97 1.96 7.51
CA THR A 78 -3.38 2.61 6.26
C THR A 78 -4.30 3.79 6.54
N LYS A 79 -5.31 3.60 7.39
CA LYS A 79 -6.19 4.71 7.84
C LYS A 79 -5.37 5.84 8.44
N THR A 80 -4.46 5.52 9.37
CA THR A 80 -3.61 6.54 10.01
C THR A 80 -2.76 7.27 8.98
N SER A 81 -2.12 6.55 8.04
CA SER A 81 -1.32 7.13 6.96
C SER A 81 -2.13 8.10 6.09
N MET A 82 -3.35 7.71 5.74
CA MET A 82 -4.31 8.45 4.93
C MET A 82 -4.83 9.72 5.62
N GLU A 83 -5.15 9.65 6.92
CA GLU A 83 -5.80 10.75 7.64
C GLU A 83 -4.81 11.75 8.24
N SER A 84 -3.61 11.29 8.63
CA SER A 84 -2.68 12.13 9.40
C SER A 84 -1.19 11.72 9.32
N GLY A 85 -0.86 10.70 8.53
CA GLY A 85 0.50 10.15 8.46
C GLY A 85 1.22 10.49 7.16
N ASN A 86 2.04 9.55 6.68
CA ASN A 86 2.94 9.79 5.55
C ASN A 86 2.20 10.18 4.26
N LEU A 87 1.09 9.51 3.94
CA LEU A 87 0.31 9.84 2.74
C LEU A 87 -0.34 11.23 2.87
N ASP A 88 -0.95 11.55 4.00
CA ASP A 88 -1.51 12.89 4.25
C ASP A 88 -0.45 14.00 4.06
N GLY A 89 0.75 13.83 4.63
CA GLY A 89 1.87 14.75 4.44
C GLY A 89 2.29 14.88 2.98
N PHE A 90 2.36 13.77 2.25
CA PHE A 90 2.70 13.76 0.82
C PHE A 90 1.65 14.48 -0.03
N LEU A 91 0.36 14.19 0.19
CA LEU A 91 -0.74 14.82 -0.53
C LEU A 91 -0.80 16.33 -0.28
N LYS A 92 -0.55 16.77 0.96
CA LYS A 92 -0.44 18.20 1.31
C LYS A 92 0.73 18.88 0.61
N GLY A 93 1.90 18.23 0.58
CA GLY A 93 3.08 18.72 -0.14
C GLY A 93 2.84 18.93 -1.63
N MET A 94 1.99 18.10 -2.24
CA MET A 94 1.56 18.25 -3.64
C MET A 94 0.43 19.26 -3.87
N GLY A 95 -0.17 19.82 -2.82
CA GLY A 95 -1.34 20.68 -2.93
C GLY A 95 -2.60 19.94 -3.38
N THR A 96 -2.72 18.65 -3.05
CA THR A 96 -3.88 17.83 -3.41
C THR A 96 -5.16 18.38 -2.77
N PRO A 97 -6.27 18.50 -3.51
CA PRO A 97 -7.55 18.94 -2.93
C PRO A 97 -8.05 18.03 -1.81
N SER A 98 -8.74 18.62 -0.84
CA SER A 98 -9.48 17.88 0.19
C SER A 98 -10.53 16.97 -0.44
N GLY A 99 -10.74 15.79 0.16
CA GLY A 99 -11.70 14.79 -0.32
C GLY A 99 -11.13 13.76 -1.30
N ALA A 100 -9.83 13.85 -1.64
CA ALA A 100 -9.15 12.86 -2.46
C ALA A 100 -8.90 11.49 -1.77
N VAL A 101 -9.30 11.37 -0.50
CA VAL A 101 -9.08 10.18 0.33
C VAL A 101 -10.42 9.71 0.89
N ASP A 102 -10.71 8.43 0.71
CA ASP A 102 -11.87 7.75 1.28
C ASP A 102 -11.42 6.48 2.01
N THR A 103 -11.54 6.50 3.33
CA THR A 103 -11.17 5.37 4.21
C THR A 103 -12.31 4.39 4.45
N SER A 104 -13.51 4.63 3.91
CA SER A 104 -14.71 3.81 4.16
C SER A 104 -14.65 2.41 3.55
N PHE A 105 -13.73 2.19 2.62
CA PHE A 105 -13.48 0.89 2.00
C PHE A 105 -12.44 0.05 2.75
N LEU A 106 -11.78 0.59 3.78
CA LEU A 106 -10.79 -0.17 4.56
C LEU A 106 -11.48 -1.27 5.39
N PRO A 107 -10.89 -2.49 5.46
CA PRO A 107 -11.43 -3.61 6.24
C PRO A 107 -10.99 -3.46 7.70
N LEU A 108 -11.62 -2.52 8.40
CA LEU A 108 -11.36 -2.19 9.81
C LEU A 108 -12.21 -3.00 10.78
#